data_AF-A0A0G4LFA4-F1
#
_entry.id   AF-A0A0G4LFA4-F1
#
_cell.length_a   1.000
_cell.length_b   1.000
_cell.length_c   1.000
_cell.angle_alpha   90.00
_cell.angle_beta   90.00
_cell.angle_gamma   90.00
#
_symmetry.space_group_name_H-M   'P 1'
#
loop_
_entity.id
_entity.type
_entity.pdbx_description
1 polymer ?
#
loop_
_entity_poly.entity_id
_entity_poly.type
_entity_poly.pdbx_seq_one_letter_code
_entity_poly.pdbx_strand_id
1 'polypeptide(L)'
;MFKQDADKKATDDDLAFADSDSDLGSLSGSDEGSEDEFDEDEEGDFDDEDKEDMDSDEEAAALKWKENMSSRAKKLHGKKRSYHTPDLARFMYDDSMTPEQVLKRWRGDDDDEEEDIEASDDEDFFKKTTQEKEDNAEDRSIPLYDYEDLAAKWSVEKNVEALRQRFTSTKLSREDGESGEEDEEFDGIDDDEDDEGDGVFEDLENAEEGEGVEAPAEEPESLEDERAKNARRKEELKLRFEEEDREGFMNDKAKARREGGETEEFGEDDWYDAQKAMIQKQLDINKAEFEELDERQRSAVEGYKAGRYAKLVIEGVPAEFVEKFSAKTPLILGGLSATEDRFGYVQVRMKKHRWHKKILKTNDPLIFSLGWRRFQTMPIYSTTDSRTRNRMLKYTPEHMHCFATVYAPLIAPNTGFVCFNSFSSENPGFRIAATGTVLSVDESTEIVKKLKLTGTPDKIHKNTAFIKGMFNSSLEIAKFEGASIKTVSGIRGQIKRALSKPEGNFRATFEDKILYSDIIFLRAWYPIK
;
A
#
# COMPACT_ATOMS: atom_id res chain seq x y z
N MET A 1 2.17 44.13 -36.35
CA MET A 1 2.43 45.57 -36.15
C MET A 1 3.79 45.73 -35.46
N PHE A 2 4.28 46.96 -35.29
CA PHE A 2 5.69 47.28 -35.02
C PHE A 2 6.12 47.19 -33.54
N LYS A 3 7.45 47.33 -33.34
CA LYS A 3 8.26 47.48 -32.11
C LYS A 3 8.73 46.14 -31.48
N GLN A 4 10.03 45.90 -31.16
CA GLN A 4 11.22 46.71 -30.80
C GLN A 4 11.14 47.42 -29.42
N ASP A 5 12.18 47.46 -28.58
CA ASP A 5 13.49 46.80 -28.63
C ASP A 5 14.07 46.64 -27.19
N ALA A 6 15.30 46.12 -27.08
CA ALA A 6 16.07 45.94 -25.83
C ALA A 6 16.26 47.22 -24.97
N ASP A 7 16.55 47.10 -23.68
CA ASP A 7 17.93 47.04 -23.13
C ASP A 7 18.02 47.33 -21.60
N LYS A 8 19.13 46.90 -20.98
CA LYS A 8 19.71 47.17 -19.64
C LYS A 8 19.06 48.23 -18.72
N LYS A 9 19.02 47.90 -17.42
CA LYS A 9 20.00 48.44 -16.45
C LYS A 9 20.15 47.61 -15.18
N ALA A 10 21.35 47.69 -14.58
CA ALA A 10 21.65 47.25 -13.23
C ALA A 10 22.38 48.41 -12.50
N THR A 11 21.99 48.61 -11.24
CA THR A 11 22.58 49.35 -10.11
C THR A 11 21.55 49.09 -8.99
N ASP A 12 21.79 48.33 -7.92
CA ASP A 12 22.94 48.36 -6.98
C ASP A 12 22.89 49.63 -6.09
N ASP A 13 23.41 49.52 -4.86
CA ASP A 13 23.32 50.47 -3.73
C ASP A 13 21.91 50.58 -3.06
N ASP A 14 21.73 50.59 -1.73
CA ASP A 14 22.70 50.35 -0.64
C ASP A 14 22.06 50.09 0.75
N LEU A 15 22.89 49.57 1.69
CA LEU A 15 22.87 49.72 3.17
C LEU A 15 21.61 49.34 4.01
N ALA A 16 21.71 48.87 5.27
CA ALA A 16 22.85 48.51 6.15
C ALA A 16 22.46 47.23 6.95
N PHE A 17 23.35 46.30 7.36
CA PHE A 17 24.61 46.40 8.14
C PHE A 17 24.44 46.87 9.60
N ALA A 18 24.51 45.92 10.54
CA ALA A 18 25.25 45.98 11.82
C ALA A 18 24.97 44.71 12.68
N ASP A 19 25.90 44.10 13.42
CA ASP A 19 27.38 44.08 13.34
C ASP A 19 27.94 42.97 14.26
N SER A 20 29.24 42.66 14.09
CA SER A 20 30.13 41.89 15.00
C SER A 20 29.80 40.40 15.32
N ASP A 21 30.76 39.53 15.62
CA ASP A 21 32.24 39.61 15.55
C ASP A 21 32.78 38.21 15.12
N SER A 22 33.85 38.07 14.32
CA SER A 22 35.27 38.43 14.52
C SER A 22 35.96 37.57 15.61
N ASP A 23 37.11 36.91 15.37
CA ASP A 23 37.80 36.61 14.10
C ASP A 23 38.66 35.32 14.24
N LEU A 24 39.21 34.85 13.13
CA LEU A 24 40.02 33.64 12.91
C LEU A 24 41.43 33.73 13.52
N GLY A 25 42.10 32.58 13.71
CA GLY A 25 43.44 32.55 14.33
C GLY A 25 44.34 31.33 14.06
N SER A 26 44.02 30.44 13.11
CA SER A 26 44.90 29.31 12.75
C SER A 26 46.01 29.74 11.78
N LEU A 27 47.28 29.44 12.10
CA LEU A 27 48.42 29.76 11.23
C LEU A 27 49.38 28.58 11.01
N SER A 28 49.84 28.45 9.76
CA SER A 28 51.02 27.70 9.31
C SER A 28 52.33 28.39 9.77
N GLY A 29 53.53 27.82 9.66
CA GLY A 29 54.01 26.65 8.91
C GLY A 29 54.85 27.08 7.70
N SER A 30 56.00 26.40 7.47
CA SER A 30 57.16 26.79 6.62
C SER A 30 58.01 27.94 7.23
N ASP A 31 59.34 28.08 7.03
CA ASP A 31 60.40 27.30 6.31
C ASP A 31 61.78 27.72 6.91
N GLU A 32 63.01 27.25 6.60
CA GLU A 32 63.64 26.32 5.63
C GLU A 32 65.04 25.87 6.18
N GLY A 33 65.53 24.64 5.88
CA GLY A 33 66.98 24.38 5.66
C GLY A 33 67.81 23.46 6.61
N SER A 34 68.59 22.54 6.00
CA SER A 34 69.80 21.79 6.49
C SER A 34 69.68 20.81 7.68
N GLU A 35 70.49 19.74 7.84
CA GLU A 35 71.37 18.90 6.97
C GLU A 35 71.70 17.58 7.75
N ASP A 36 72.02 16.47 7.04
CA ASP A 36 72.58 15.18 7.53
C ASP A 36 71.82 14.40 8.65
N GLU A 37 72.20 13.20 9.10
CA GLU A 37 72.50 11.85 8.54
C GLU A 37 72.73 10.91 9.78
N PHE A 38 72.75 9.57 9.64
CA PHE A 38 73.06 8.53 10.67
C PHE A 38 72.03 8.14 11.77
N ASP A 39 71.36 7.01 11.55
CA ASP A 39 71.52 5.67 12.20
C ASP A 39 71.45 5.38 13.73
N GLU A 40 71.04 4.11 13.96
CA GLU A 40 71.25 3.16 15.08
C GLU A 40 70.41 3.21 16.38
N ASP A 41 70.19 2.00 16.93
CA ASP A 41 69.30 1.67 18.05
C ASP A 41 70.05 1.61 19.39
N GLU A 42 69.36 1.86 20.52
CA GLU A 42 69.75 1.25 21.81
C GLU A 42 68.54 1.07 22.76
N GLU A 43 68.38 -0.14 23.32
CA GLU A 43 67.46 -0.39 24.46
C GLU A 43 68.19 -0.08 25.77
N GLY A 44 67.54 0.65 26.69
CA GLY A 44 68.13 1.07 27.97
C GLY A 44 67.18 0.93 29.16
N ASP A 45 67.29 -0.18 29.87
CA ASP A 45 66.63 -0.46 31.16
C ASP A 45 67.28 0.36 32.30
N PHE A 46 66.47 1.03 33.13
CA PHE A 46 66.91 1.58 34.43
C PHE A 46 65.72 1.79 35.38
N ASP A 47 65.95 1.56 36.68
CA ASP A 47 64.93 1.25 37.70
C ASP A 47 64.85 2.28 38.85
N ASP A 48 63.68 2.28 39.50
CA ASP A 48 63.29 2.82 40.82
C ASP A 48 63.38 4.35 41.12
N GLU A 49 62.76 4.70 42.26
CA GLU A 49 62.68 5.99 42.97
C GLU A 49 61.87 7.12 42.30
N ASP A 50 60.54 7.05 42.44
CA ASP A 50 59.86 8.03 43.31
C ASP A 50 58.50 7.52 43.86
N LYS A 51 58.16 7.93 45.10
CA LYS A 51 56.90 7.57 45.79
C LYS A 51 56.31 8.79 46.51
N GLU A 52 55.29 9.40 45.92
CA GLU A 52 54.43 10.36 46.62
C GLU A 52 52.94 10.02 46.45
N ASP A 53 52.33 9.66 47.59
CA ASP A 53 50.93 9.74 48.00
C ASP A 53 49.80 9.67 46.93
N MET A 54 49.23 8.46 46.79
CA MET A 54 47.90 8.25 46.20
C MET A 54 46.78 8.69 47.17
N ASP A 55 45.85 9.53 46.69
CA ASP A 55 44.67 9.93 47.47
C ASP A 55 43.71 8.75 47.72
N SER A 56 43.54 8.41 49.00
CA SER A 56 42.78 7.22 49.45
C SER A 56 41.28 7.22 49.11
N ASP A 57 40.71 8.33 48.63
CA ASP A 57 39.28 8.46 48.36
C ASP A 57 38.87 7.93 46.96
N GLU A 58 39.77 7.91 45.97
CA GLU A 58 39.43 7.35 44.64
C GLU A 58 39.31 5.81 44.68
N GLU A 59 40.21 5.11 45.39
CA GLU A 59 40.03 3.67 45.62
C GLU A 59 38.75 3.38 46.43
N ALA A 60 38.42 4.23 47.41
CA ALA A 60 37.19 4.10 48.19
C ALA A 60 35.93 4.31 47.33
N ALA A 61 35.98 5.11 46.26
CA ALA A 61 34.92 5.22 45.26
C ALA A 61 34.91 4.00 44.30
N ALA A 62 36.09 3.56 43.86
CA ALA A 62 36.28 2.40 42.99
C ALA A 62 35.77 1.08 43.61
N LEU A 63 35.87 0.93 44.94
CA LEU A 63 35.35 -0.21 45.67
C LEU A 63 33.81 -0.18 45.76
N LYS A 64 33.20 0.97 46.07
CA LYS A 64 31.75 1.10 46.30
C LYS A 64 30.89 0.78 45.07
N TRP A 65 31.34 1.12 43.85
CA TRP A 65 30.61 0.71 42.64
C TRP A 65 30.76 -0.78 42.35
N LYS A 66 31.91 -1.36 42.72
CA LYS A 66 32.27 -2.77 42.49
C LYS A 66 31.57 -3.73 43.44
N GLU A 67 31.44 -3.37 44.72
CA GLU A 67 30.61 -4.09 45.72
C GLU A 67 29.17 -4.25 45.21
N ASN A 68 28.55 -3.14 44.78
CA ASN A 68 27.20 -3.15 44.25
C ASN A 68 27.10 -3.59 42.78
N MET A 69 28.20 -3.86 42.07
CA MET A 69 28.14 -4.39 40.71
C MET A 69 27.47 -5.76 40.71
N SER A 70 27.82 -6.64 41.65
CA SER A 70 27.23 -7.98 41.78
C SER A 70 25.74 -7.94 42.14
N SER A 71 25.33 -7.03 43.03
CA SER A 71 23.93 -6.86 43.45
C SER A 71 23.08 -6.21 42.35
N ARG A 72 23.65 -5.27 41.59
CA ARG A 72 23.01 -4.58 40.47
C ARG A 72 22.91 -5.48 39.24
N ALA A 73 23.92 -6.29 38.95
CA ALA A 73 23.86 -7.36 37.94
C ALA A 73 22.78 -8.39 38.29
N LYS A 74 22.72 -8.87 39.54
CA LYS A 74 21.63 -9.76 39.99
C LYS A 74 20.24 -9.11 39.91
N LYS A 75 20.11 -7.79 40.10
CA LYS A 75 18.84 -7.06 39.90
C LYS A 75 18.48 -6.85 38.42
N LEU A 76 19.46 -6.82 37.50
CA LEU A 76 19.26 -6.70 36.06
C LEU A 76 18.96 -8.05 35.40
N HIS A 77 19.66 -9.12 35.79
CA HIS A 77 19.44 -10.47 35.25
C HIS A 77 18.35 -11.27 35.98
N GLY A 78 18.14 -11.03 37.28
CA GLY A 78 17.18 -11.76 38.12
C GLY A 78 15.71 -11.32 37.95
N LYS A 79 15.43 -10.45 36.98
CA LYS A 79 14.07 -10.11 36.52
C LYS A 79 14.07 -9.94 35.00
N LYS A 80 13.89 -11.05 34.26
CA LYS A 80 13.42 -11.00 32.87
C LYS A 80 12.18 -10.08 32.83
N ARG A 81 12.12 -9.15 31.88
CA ARG A 81 10.98 -8.22 31.77
C ARG A 81 9.85 -8.91 31.01
N SER A 82 8.91 -9.48 31.75
CA SER A 82 7.66 -9.96 31.17
C SER A 82 6.97 -8.85 30.39
N TYR A 83 6.40 -9.20 29.23
CA TYR A 83 5.66 -8.30 28.34
C TYR A 83 6.47 -7.12 27.74
N HIS A 84 7.80 -7.21 27.65
CA HIS A 84 8.61 -6.15 27.02
C HIS A 84 8.49 -6.15 25.48
N THR A 85 8.11 -5.00 24.89
CA THR A 85 7.82 -4.91 23.45
C THR A 85 9.02 -5.07 22.50
N PRO A 86 10.26 -4.59 22.79
CA PRO A 86 11.40 -4.82 21.91
C PRO A 86 11.87 -6.29 21.89
N ASP A 87 11.70 -7.01 23.01
CA ASP A 87 12.02 -8.43 23.11
C ASP A 87 11.04 -9.27 22.28
N LEU A 88 9.73 -8.95 22.31
CA LEU A 88 8.76 -9.58 21.40
C LEU A 88 9.12 -9.36 19.93
N ALA A 89 9.41 -8.11 19.55
CA ALA A 89 9.80 -7.76 18.19
C ALA A 89 11.10 -8.46 17.74
N ARG A 90 11.96 -8.87 18.66
CA ARG A 90 13.13 -9.71 18.38
C ARG A 90 12.73 -11.18 18.19
N PHE A 91 11.94 -11.73 19.11
CA PHE A 91 11.55 -13.15 19.07
C PHE A 91 10.62 -13.48 17.88
N MET A 92 9.81 -12.53 17.41
CA MET A 92 8.93 -12.69 16.24
C MET A 92 9.66 -12.97 14.91
N TYR A 93 10.97 -12.76 14.84
CA TYR A 93 11.80 -13.02 13.65
C TYR A 93 12.96 -14.00 13.95
N ASP A 94 12.82 -14.82 15.00
CA ASP A 94 13.80 -15.81 15.39
C ASP A 94 13.33 -17.22 14.98
N ASP A 95 13.70 -17.63 13.76
CA ASP A 95 13.34 -18.94 13.15
C ASP A 95 13.78 -20.18 13.98
N SER A 96 14.47 -19.98 15.11
CA SER A 96 14.91 -21.05 16.01
C SER A 96 13.93 -21.42 17.13
N MET A 97 12.83 -20.67 17.29
CA MET A 97 11.80 -20.91 18.33
C MET A 97 10.39 -21.03 17.70
N THR A 98 9.53 -21.86 18.31
CA THR A 98 8.10 -21.91 17.91
C THR A 98 7.31 -20.70 18.44
N PRO A 99 6.17 -20.34 17.84
CA PRO A 99 5.33 -19.24 18.33
C PRO A 99 4.91 -19.39 19.80
N GLU A 100 4.61 -20.61 20.25
CA GLU A 100 4.37 -20.89 21.67
C GLU A 100 5.58 -20.64 22.57
N GLN A 101 6.78 -21.08 22.17
CA GLN A 101 8.01 -20.87 22.94
C GLN A 101 8.31 -19.37 23.06
N VAL A 102 8.14 -18.62 21.95
CA VAL A 102 8.20 -17.15 21.94
C VAL A 102 7.19 -16.53 22.91
N LEU A 103 5.95 -17.04 22.92
CA LEU A 103 4.89 -16.53 23.79
C LEU A 103 5.18 -16.79 25.27
N LYS A 104 5.54 -18.03 25.66
CA LYS A 104 5.92 -18.44 27.03
C LYS A 104 7.07 -17.57 27.53
N ARG A 105 8.14 -17.47 26.75
CA ARG A 105 9.34 -16.65 27.01
C ARG A 105 9.05 -15.16 27.14
N TRP A 106 8.12 -14.63 26.36
CA TRP A 106 7.71 -13.22 26.44
C TRP A 106 6.80 -12.92 27.65
N ARG A 107 5.93 -13.85 28.04
CA ARG A 107 5.14 -13.76 29.27
C ARG A 107 6.01 -13.84 30.52
N GLY A 108 7.14 -14.53 30.43
CA GLY A 108 8.02 -14.84 31.55
C GLY A 108 7.81 -16.24 32.12
N ASP A 109 6.90 -17.02 31.54
CA ASP A 109 6.63 -18.43 31.84
C ASP A 109 7.68 -19.32 31.13
N ASP A 110 8.97 -18.92 31.20
CA ASP A 110 10.10 -19.82 30.95
C ASP A 110 10.26 -20.70 32.21
N ASP A 111 9.35 -21.64 32.42
CA ASP A 111 9.60 -22.75 33.34
C ASP A 111 10.62 -23.68 32.67
N ASP A 112 11.85 -23.67 33.20
CA ASP A 112 12.91 -24.62 32.85
C ASP A 112 12.58 -26.01 33.47
N GLU A 113 11.40 -26.56 33.15
CA GLU A 113 11.08 -27.98 33.40
C GLU A 113 11.96 -28.82 32.46
N GLU A 114 13.07 -29.33 32.99
CA GLU A 114 13.83 -30.41 32.35
C GLU A 114 12.88 -31.59 32.12
N GLU A 115 12.58 -31.94 30.86
CA GLU A 115 11.71 -33.07 30.52
C GLU A 115 12.25 -34.36 31.18
N ASP A 116 11.52 -34.90 32.15
CA ASP A 116 11.92 -36.12 32.86
C ASP A 116 11.68 -37.35 31.98
N ILE A 117 12.69 -37.66 31.16
CA ILE A 117 12.70 -38.72 30.15
C ILE A 117 12.41 -40.12 30.75
N GLU A 118 12.57 -40.33 32.07
CA GLU A 118 12.31 -41.63 32.70
C GLU A 118 10.81 -41.92 32.95
N ALA A 119 9.89 -41.00 32.62
CA ALA A 119 8.44 -41.17 32.82
C ALA A 119 7.66 -41.76 31.63
N SER A 120 8.31 -42.08 30.49
CA SER A 120 7.64 -42.60 29.29
C SER A 120 7.46 -44.12 29.33
N ASP A 121 6.40 -44.58 30.01
CA ASP A 121 5.98 -46.00 30.05
C ASP A 121 5.00 -46.35 28.90
N ASP A 122 4.94 -47.63 28.51
CA ASP A 122 4.55 -48.14 27.18
C ASP A 122 3.07 -47.94 26.71
N GLU A 123 2.25 -47.13 27.38
CA GLU A 123 0.79 -47.00 27.08
C GLU A 123 0.39 -45.86 26.11
N ASP A 124 1.22 -44.85 25.86
CA ASP A 124 0.79 -43.67 25.07
C ASP A 124 0.74 -43.90 23.54
N PHE A 125 1.20 -45.04 23.03
CA PHE A 125 1.17 -45.42 21.61
C PHE A 125 -0.24 -45.39 20.96
N PHE A 126 -1.31 -45.36 21.76
CA PHE A 126 -2.70 -45.27 21.28
C PHE A 126 -3.45 -43.98 21.67
N LYS A 127 -2.83 -43.01 22.35
CA LYS A 127 -3.40 -41.68 22.50
C LYS A 127 -2.90 -40.77 21.38
N LYS A 128 -3.82 -40.03 20.75
CA LYS A 128 -3.43 -38.87 19.92
C LYS A 128 -2.79 -37.84 20.86
N THR A 129 -1.54 -37.47 20.62
CA THR A 129 -0.76 -36.57 21.49
C THR A 129 -1.45 -35.23 21.68
N THR A 130 -1.15 -34.54 22.79
CA THR A 130 -1.61 -33.16 23.03
C THR A 130 -1.07 -32.21 21.96
N GLN A 131 0.19 -32.36 21.58
CA GLN A 131 0.83 -31.64 20.48
C GLN A 131 -0.01 -31.68 19.19
N GLU A 132 -0.46 -32.85 18.70
CA GLU A 132 -1.31 -32.90 17.48
C GLU A 132 -2.71 -32.24 17.64
N LYS A 133 -3.08 -31.72 18.82
CA LYS A 133 -4.25 -30.84 19.03
C LYS A 133 -3.85 -29.38 19.12
N GLU A 134 -2.70 -29.09 19.73
CA GLU A 134 -2.10 -27.76 19.87
C GLU A 134 -1.63 -27.22 18.50
N ASP A 135 -0.93 -28.05 17.69
CA ASP A 135 -0.60 -27.76 16.28
C ASP A 135 -1.85 -27.41 15.43
N ASN A 136 -2.98 -28.08 15.72
CA ASN A 136 -4.27 -27.85 15.06
C ASN A 136 -5.07 -26.66 15.66
N ALA A 137 -4.56 -26.03 16.72
CA ALA A 137 -5.06 -24.79 17.28
C ALA A 137 -4.31 -23.56 16.73
N GLU A 138 -3.00 -23.69 16.43
CA GLU A 138 -2.18 -22.60 15.88
C GLU A 138 -2.66 -22.11 14.50
N ASP A 139 -2.88 -23.01 13.52
CA ASP A 139 -3.26 -22.65 12.13
C ASP A 139 -4.76 -22.30 11.98
N ARG A 140 -5.30 -21.52 12.92
CA ARG A 140 -6.73 -21.15 12.96
C ARG A 140 -6.97 -19.65 13.05
N SER A 141 -7.65 -19.12 12.03
CA SER A 141 -8.14 -17.73 11.98
C SER A 141 -9.21 -17.38 13.02
N ILE A 142 -9.75 -18.37 13.73
CA ILE A 142 -10.66 -18.19 14.87
C ILE A 142 -10.09 -18.98 16.06
N PRO A 143 -9.54 -18.30 17.09
CA PRO A 143 -9.05 -18.96 18.29
C PRO A 143 -10.19 -19.67 19.02
N LEU A 144 -9.88 -20.80 19.66
CA LEU A 144 -10.77 -21.39 20.65
C LEU A 144 -10.62 -20.62 21.95
N TYR A 145 -11.74 -20.16 22.50
CA TYR A 145 -11.82 -19.61 23.85
C TYR A 145 -12.45 -20.66 24.76
N ASP A 146 -11.88 -20.85 25.95
CA ASP A 146 -12.57 -21.56 27.01
C ASP A 146 -13.64 -20.64 27.62
N TYR A 147 -14.91 -21.03 27.49
CA TYR A 147 -16.04 -20.26 27.96
C TYR A 147 -16.30 -20.45 29.46
N GLU A 148 -15.82 -21.53 30.07
CA GLU A 148 -15.98 -21.82 31.50
C GLU A 148 -14.97 -20.99 32.31
N ASP A 149 -13.71 -20.93 31.87
CA ASP A 149 -12.69 -20.04 32.44
C ASP A 149 -13.03 -18.56 32.25
N LEU A 150 -13.57 -18.17 31.08
CA LEU A 150 -14.06 -16.80 30.87
C LEU A 150 -15.24 -16.46 31.78
N ALA A 151 -16.21 -17.37 31.94
CA ALA A 151 -17.33 -17.16 32.85
C ALA A 151 -16.86 -17.05 34.31
N ALA A 152 -15.93 -17.90 34.75
CA ALA A 152 -15.32 -17.83 36.07
C ALA A 152 -14.62 -16.46 36.27
N LYS A 153 -13.76 -16.05 35.33
CA LYS A 153 -13.01 -14.79 35.39
C LYS A 153 -13.90 -13.54 35.43
N TRP A 154 -15.01 -13.53 34.68
CA TRP A 154 -15.93 -12.39 34.61
C TRP A 154 -17.08 -12.45 35.62
N SER A 155 -17.26 -13.56 36.34
CA SER A 155 -18.17 -13.60 37.50
C SER A 155 -17.66 -12.79 38.70
N VAL A 156 -16.36 -12.48 38.73
CA VAL A 156 -15.75 -11.65 39.78
C VAL A 156 -16.07 -10.18 39.51
N GLU A 157 -16.97 -9.61 40.32
CA GLU A 157 -17.44 -8.22 40.23
C GLU A 157 -16.31 -7.18 40.11
N LYS A 158 -15.19 -7.35 40.84
CA LYS A 158 -14.02 -6.46 40.74
C LYS A 158 -13.36 -6.43 39.35
N ASN A 159 -13.43 -7.54 38.61
CA ASN A 159 -12.97 -7.59 37.22
C ASN A 159 -14.00 -6.90 36.29
N VAL A 160 -15.29 -7.04 36.58
CA VAL A 160 -16.36 -6.33 35.88
C VAL A 160 -16.25 -4.82 36.10
N GLU A 161 -15.98 -4.33 37.32
CA GLU A 161 -15.70 -2.93 37.63
C GLU A 161 -14.49 -2.38 36.84
N ALA A 162 -13.38 -3.12 36.82
CA ALA A 162 -12.17 -2.73 36.09
C ALA A 162 -12.41 -2.69 34.56
N LEU A 163 -13.33 -3.52 34.06
CA LEU A 163 -13.81 -3.43 32.68
C LEU A 163 -14.80 -2.26 32.49
N ARG A 164 -15.67 -1.99 33.48
CA ARG A 164 -16.67 -0.91 33.52
C ARG A 164 -16.02 0.45 33.21
N GLN A 165 -14.85 0.71 33.78
CA GLN A 165 -14.03 1.92 33.53
C GLN A 165 -13.63 2.16 32.06
N ARG A 166 -13.72 1.13 31.19
CA ARG A 166 -13.50 1.25 29.74
C ARG A 166 -14.77 1.59 28.96
N PHE A 167 -15.95 1.44 29.56
CA PHE A 167 -17.21 1.92 29.02
C PHE A 167 -17.44 3.38 29.43
N THR A 168 -18.00 4.17 28.52
CA THR A 168 -18.25 5.61 28.69
C THR A 168 -19.13 5.92 29.92
N SER A 169 -20.00 4.99 30.32
CA SER A 169 -21.00 5.19 31.38
C SER A 169 -20.47 5.24 32.82
N THR A 170 -19.20 4.90 33.10
CA THR A 170 -18.73 4.79 34.51
C THR A 170 -17.40 5.45 34.87
N LYS A 171 -16.90 6.37 34.03
CA LYS A 171 -15.98 7.41 34.55
C LYS A 171 -16.69 8.44 35.45
N LEU A 172 -18.02 8.37 35.52
CA LEU A 172 -18.89 9.37 36.15
C LEU A 172 -19.39 8.96 37.55
N SER A 173 -19.47 7.67 37.84
CA SER A 173 -20.03 7.12 39.11
C SER A 173 -18.97 6.69 40.13
N ARG A 174 -17.76 7.27 40.07
CA ARG A 174 -16.61 6.86 40.91
C ARG A 174 -15.79 8.03 41.47
N GLU A 175 -16.47 9.14 41.76
CA GLU A 175 -15.93 10.22 42.58
C GLU A 175 -16.97 10.76 43.57
N ASP A 176 -17.80 9.85 44.11
CA ASP A 176 -18.61 10.06 45.31
C ASP A 176 -18.77 8.73 46.07
N GLY A 177 -19.13 8.79 47.36
CA GLY A 177 -19.51 7.65 48.19
C GLY A 177 -18.45 7.15 49.19
N GLU A 178 -18.38 7.77 50.38
CA GLU A 178 -17.98 7.07 51.61
C GLU A 178 -19.18 7.00 52.58
N SER A 179 -19.85 5.84 52.58
CA SER A 179 -20.91 5.37 53.49
C SER A 179 -22.26 6.12 53.55
N GLY A 180 -23.33 5.39 53.25
CA GLY A 180 -24.73 5.81 53.41
C GLY A 180 -25.66 4.84 52.68
N GLU A 181 -26.23 3.87 53.40
CA GLU A 181 -27.22 2.92 52.85
C GLU A 181 -28.63 3.53 52.91
N GLU A 182 -29.39 3.45 51.82
CA GLU A 182 -30.84 3.20 51.85
C GLU A 182 -31.31 2.72 50.47
N ASP A 183 -32.03 1.58 50.42
CA ASP A 183 -32.53 0.98 49.19
C ASP A 183 -33.88 1.61 48.80
N GLU A 184 -34.00 2.21 47.60
CA GLU A 184 -35.30 2.46 46.97
C GLU A 184 -35.48 1.65 45.67
N GLU A 185 -36.65 1.04 45.59
CA GLU A 185 -37.05 -0.08 44.74
C GLU A 185 -37.10 0.28 43.23
N PHE A 186 -36.21 -0.31 42.43
CA PHE A 186 -36.28 -0.23 40.96
C PHE A 186 -37.37 -1.16 40.42
N ASP A 187 -38.57 -0.62 40.22
CA ASP A 187 -39.69 -1.29 39.55
C ASP A 187 -39.94 -0.72 38.14
N GLY A 188 -40.63 -1.49 37.29
CA GLY A 188 -41.36 -0.99 36.13
C GLY A 188 -40.55 -0.35 35.00
N ILE A 189 -40.04 -1.18 34.08
CA ILE A 189 -40.09 -0.79 32.66
C ILE A 189 -41.55 -0.91 32.24
N ASP A 190 -42.13 0.17 31.74
CA ASP A 190 -43.19 0.10 30.73
C ASP A 190 -42.85 1.08 29.59
N ASP A 191 -43.39 0.80 28.41
CA ASP A 191 -43.02 1.43 27.13
C ASP A 191 -44.13 2.42 26.67
N ASP A 192 -43.94 3.01 25.49
CA ASP A 192 -44.92 3.77 24.68
C ASP A 192 -45.28 5.24 25.06
N GLU A 193 -45.73 5.93 24.00
CA GLU A 193 -46.36 7.26 23.85
C GLU A 193 -45.47 8.54 23.85
N ASP A 194 -45.46 9.19 22.68
CA ASP A 194 -44.79 10.45 22.33
C ASP A 194 -45.31 11.67 23.12
N ASP A 195 -44.45 12.66 23.40
CA ASP A 195 -44.89 14.07 23.52
C ASP A 195 -43.83 15.07 23.01
N GLU A 196 -44.26 16.03 22.18
CA GLU A 196 -43.43 17.11 21.62
C GLU A 196 -43.48 18.35 22.54
N GLY A 197 -42.84 18.26 23.72
CA GLY A 197 -42.88 19.31 24.76
C GLY A 197 -42.03 20.56 24.46
N ASP A 198 -42.69 21.70 24.22
CA ASP A 198 -42.05 23.00 23.93
C ASP A 198 -41.30 23.61 25.13
N GLY A 199 -40.18 24.27 24.85
CA GLY A 199 -39.25 24.82 25.84
C GLY A 199 -39.66 26.18 26.38
N VAL A 200 -40.68 26.21 27.25
CA VAL A 200 -41.21 27.46 27.84
C VAL A 200 -40.14 28.17 28.68
N PHE A 201 -39.64 29.29 28.17
CA PHE A 201 -38.93 30.30 28.97
C PHE A 201 -39.94 31.09 29.81
N GLU A 202 -39.86 30.97 31.13
CA GLU A 202 -40.62 31.82 32.05
C GLU A 202 -39.86 33.13 32.35
N ASP A 203 -40.56 34.26 32.27
CA ASP A 203 -39.98 35.60 32.30
C ASP A 203 -39.97 36.18 33.73
N LEU A 204 -38.80 36.65 34.18
CA LEU A 204 -38.53 36.90 35.61
C LEU A 204 -38.79 38.36 36.03
N GLU A 205 -39.88 38.98 35.58
CA GLU A 205 -40.21 40.38 35.90
C GLU A 205 -41.72 40.65 36.17
N ASN A 206 -42.26 40.10 37.27
CA ASN A 206 -43.39 40.73 37.97
C ASN A 206 -43.43 40.36 39.47
N ALA A 207 -44.15 41.13 40.30
CA ALA A 207 -44.00 41.14 41.77
C ALA A 207 -45.32 41.17 42.59
N GLU A 208 -45.16 41.25 43.92
CA GLU A 208 -46.16 41.53 44.99
C GLU A 208 -46.85 40.34 45.73
N GLU A 209 -46.15 39.87 46.77
CA GLU A 209 -46.56 39.68 48.19
C GLU A 209 -47.90 38.99 48.62
N GLY A 210 -47.77 38.04 49.56
CA GLY A 210 -48.80 37.62 50.53
C GLY A 210 -49.20 36.14 50.48
N GLU A 211 -49.26 35.35 51.57
CA GLU A 211 -48.84 35.53 52.97
C GLU A 211 -48.17 34.21 53.47
N GLY A 212 -47.32 34.27 54.50
CA GLY A 212 -46.42 33.16 54.86
C GLY A 212 -46.88 32.17 55.94
N VAL A 213 -46.19 31.03 56.02
CA VAL A 213 -46.19 30.09 57.16
C VAL A 213 -44.74 29.71 57.47
N GLU A 214 -44.31 29.82 58.72
CA GLU A 214 -42.92 29.56 59.13
C GLU A 214 -42.69 28.08 59.49
N ALA A 215 -41.67 27.47 58.86
CA ALA A 215 -41.02 26.22 59.23
C ALA A 215 -39.53 26.32 58.80
N PRO A 216 -38.60 25.55 59.37
CA PRO A 216 -37.22 26.02 59.55
C PRO A 216 -36.41 26.08 58.26
N ALA A 217 -35.51 27.06 58.19
CA ALA A 217 -34.42 27.06 57.23
C ALA A 217 -33.34 26.07 57.68
N GLU A 218 -33.05 25.07 56.85
CA GLU A 218 -31.72 24.45 56.82
C GLU A 218 -30.78 25.38 56.04
N GLU A 219 -29.49 25.38 56.38
CA GLU A 219 -28.53 26.34 55.85
C GLU A 219 -28.23 26.03 54.37
N PRO A 220 -28.23 27.04 53.47
CA PRO A 220 -27.92 26.79 52.07
C PRO A 220 -26.46 26.36 51.92
N GLU A 221 -26.22 25.23 51.24
CA GLU A 221 -24.93 24.98 50.60
C GLU A 221 -24.57 26.20 49.74
N SER A 222 -23.27 26.50 49.60
CA SER A 222 -22.91 27.80 49.06
C SER A 222 -23.30 27.92 47.58
N LEU A 223 -23.65 29.16 47.18
CA LEU A 223 -23.83 29.52 45.77
C LEU A 223 -22.56 29.30 44.92
N GLU A 224 -21.41 28.99 45.54
CA GLU A 224 -20.17 28.61 44.87
C GLU A 224 -20.11 27.09 44.65
N ASP A 225 -20.62 26.28 45.58
CA ASP A 225 -20.74 24.82 45.47
C ASP A 225 -21.79 24.41 44.42
N GLU A 226 -22.97 25.05 44.40
CA GLU A 226 -23.95 24.82 43.32
C GLU A 226 -23.39 25.20 41.94
N ARG A 227 -22.59 26.27 41.86
CA ARG A 227 -21.92 26.67 40.62
C ARG A 227 -20.82 25.69 40.24
N ALA A 228 -20.09 25.13 41.20
CA ALA A 228 -19.10 24.07 40.96
C ALA A 228 -19.78 22.79 40.47
N LYS A 229 -20.86 22.33 41.14
CA LYS A 229 -21.67 21.17 40.72
C LYS A 229 -22.20 21.35 39.29
N ASN A 230 -22.77 22.52 38.96
CA ASN A 230 -23.24 22.81 37.60
C ASN A 230 -22.11 22.99 36.57
N ALA A 231 -20.96 23.54 36.94
CA ALA A 231 -19.81 23.66 36.05
C ALA A 231 -19.23 22.28 35.70
N ARG A 232 -19.06 21.39 36.71
CA ARG A 232 -18.65 20.00 36.51
C ARG A 232 -19.64 19.25 35.60
N ARG A 233 -20.95 19.38 35.84
CA ARG A 233 -22.01 18.77 35.01
C ARG A 233 -22.00 19.26 33.55
N LYS A 234 -21.64 20.53 33.33
CA LYS A 234 -21.48 21.12 32.00
C LYS A 234 -20.20 20.65 31.28
N GLU A 235 -19.12 20.47 32.02
CA GLU A 235 -17.86 19.90 31.51
C GLU A 235 -17.99 18.40 31.21
N GLU A 236 -18.71 17.65 32.04
CA GLU A 236 -19.16 16.27 31.83
C GLU A 236 -20.02 16.15 30.55
N LEU A 237 -21.07 16.96 30.40
CA LEU A 237 -21.90 16.98 29.18
C LEU A 237 -21.06 17.29 27.93
N LYS A 238 -20.09 18.20 28.04
CA LYS A 238 -19.16 18.52 26.96
C LYS A 238 -18.20 17.35 26.64
N LEU A 239 -17.64 16.69 27.66
CA LEU A 239 -16.77 15.52 27.49
C LEU A 239 -17.51 14.33 26.90
N ARG A 240 -18.75 14.10 27.32
CA ARG A 240 -19.65 13.12 26.69
C ARG A 240 -19.86 13.47 25.22
N PHE A 241 -20.18 14.72 24.90
CA PHE A 241 -20.35 15.16 23.51
C PHE A 241 -19.06 15.02 22.68
N GLU A 242 -17.88 15.30 23.24
CA GLU A 242 -16.56 15.13 22.60
C GLU A 242 -16.09 13.65 22.50
N GLU A 243 -16.76 12.72 23.20
CA GLU A 243 -16.53 11.26 23.09
C GLU A 243 -17.58 10.57 22.20
N GLU A 244 -18.83 11.04 22.22
CA GLU A 244 -19.97 10.56 21.41
C GLU A 244 -19.87 11.08 19.95
N ASP A 245 -19.49 12.34 19.74
CA ASP A 245 -19.27 12.94 18.41
C ASP A 245 -17.78 12.87 17.95
N ARG A 246 -17.03 11.86 18.45
CA ARG A 246 -15.60 11.68 18.16
C ARG A 246 -15.31 11.38 16.68
N GLU A 247 -16.23 10.74 15.98
CA GLU A 247 -16.18 10.61 14.51
C GLU A 247 -16.72 11.87 13.81
N GLY A 248 -17.58 12.66 14.47
CA GLY A 248 -18.06 13.96 14.00
C GLY A 248 -16.95 14.98 13.78
N PHE A 249 -15.82 14.86 14.48
CA PHE A 249 -14.61 15.66 14.22
C PHE A 249 -14.02 15.48 12.80
N MET A 250 -14.40 14.42 12.08
CA MET A 250 -14.08 14.18 10.66
C MET A 250 -15.23 14.53 9.71
N ASN A 251 -16.35 15.04 10.22
CA ASN A 251 -17.56 15.36 9.47
C ASN A 251 -17.66 16.88 9.30
N ASP A 252 -17.53 17.41 8.08
CA ASP A 252 -17.41 18.87 7.82
C ASP A 252 -18.55 19.71 8.43
N LYS A 253 -19.74 19.10 8.61
CA LYS A 253 -20.88 19.74 9.31
C LYS A 253 -20.61 20.13 10.76
N ALA A 254 -19.68 19.46 11.46
CA ALA A 254 -19.30 19.81 12.83
C ALA A 254 -18.36 21.03 12.85
N LYS A 255 -17.39 21.10 11.91
CA LYS A 255 -16.55 22.30 11.71
C LYS A 255 -17.39 23.53 11.37
N ALA A 256 -18.29 23.40 10.40
CA ALA A 256 -19.19 24.48 9.96
C ALA A 256 -20.20 24.97 11.02
N ARG A 257 -20.25 24.33 12.21
CA ARG A 257 -20.97 24.83 13.40
C ARG A 257 -20.06 25.47 14.46
N ARG A 258 -18.75 25.24 14.40
CA ARG A 258 -17.77 25.73 15.37
C ARG A 258 -17.12 27.03 14.92
N GLU A 259 -16.83 27.15 13.62
CA GLU A 259 -16.45 28.40 12.97
C GLU A 259 -17.73 29.11 12.52
N GLY A 260 -18.23 30.00 13.38
CA GLY A 260 -19.49 30.71 13.16
C GLY A 260 -19.39 31.82 12.12
N GLY A 261 -19.24 31.46 10.84
CA GLY A 261 -19.13 32.41 9.75
C GLY A 261 -19.22 31.76 8.36
N GLU A 262 -20.40 31.87 7.75
CA GLU A 262 -20.69 31.57 6.33
C GLU A 262 -20.47 30.12 5.86
N THR A 263 -21.11 29.78 4.73
CA THR A 263 -20.77 28.57 3.98
C THR A 263 -19.64 28.93 3.03
N GLU A 264 -18.39 28.87 3.51
CA GLU A 264 -17.25 28.91 2.59
C GLU A 264 -17.37 27.72 1.63
N GLU A 265 -17.50 28.03 0.33
CA GLU A 265 -17.53 27.03 -0.73
C GLU A 265 -16.16 26.37 -0.81
N PHE A 266 -15.97 25.29 -0.05
CA PHE A 266 -14.73 24.52 0.10
C PHE A 266 -13.98 24.41 -1.23
N GLY A 267 -12.94 25.22 -1.40
CA GLY A 267 -12.37 25.52 -2.71
C GLY A 267 -11.70 24.30 -3.34
N GLU A 268 -11.53 24.31 -4.66
CA GLU A 268 -10.64 23.34 -5.31
C GLU A 268 -9.20 23.45 -4.77
N ASP A 269 -8.80 24.67 -4.35
CA ASP A 269 -7.54 24.95 -3.66
C ASP A 269 -7.54 24.43 -2.20
N ASP A 270 -8.59 24.66 -1.41
CA ASP A 270 -8.70 24.16 -0.02
C ASP A 270 -8.74 22.63 0.03
N TRP A 271 -9.42 21.99 -0.91
CA TRP A 271 -9.43 20.54 -1.05
C TRP A 271 -8.05 20.00 -1.43
N TYR A 272 -7.33 20.68 -2.33
CA TYR A 272 -5.97 20.32 -2.70
C TYR A 272 -5.01 20.43 -1.50
N ASP A 273 -5.05 21.54 -0.75
CA ASP A 273 -4.20 21.71 0.42
C ASP A 273 -4.63 20.83 1.61
N ALA A 274 -5.91 20.49 1.75
CA ALA A 274 -6.38 19.48 2.70
C ALA A 274 -5.86 18.07 2.37
N GLN A 275 -5.93 17.64 1.10
CA GLN A 275 -5.34 16.36 0.66
C GLN A 275 -3.82 16.32 0.89
N LYS A 276 -3.14 17.42 0.55
CA LYS A 276 -1.70 17.60 0.78
C LYS A 276 -1.35 17.57 2.28
N ALA A 277 -2.17 18.17 3.14
CA ALA A 277 -2.02 18.12 4.59
C ALA A 277 -2.27 16.71 5.16
N MET A 278 -3.22 15.94 4.62
CA MET A 278 -3.40 14.52 5.00
C MET A 278 -2.18 13.67 4.62
N ILE A 279 -1.65 13.84 3.39
CA ILE A 279 -0.43 13.15 2.94
C ILE A 279 0.77 13.54 3.81
N GLN A 280 0.96 14.83 4.08
CA GLN A 280 2.04 15.33 4.92
C GLN A 280 1.93 14.79 6.35
N LYS A 281 0.73 14.82 6.95
CA LYS A 281 0.47 14.23 8.27
C LYS A 281 0.83 12.75 8.33
N GLN A 282 0.53 11.96 7.28
CA GLN A 282 0.94 10.55 7.23
C GLN A 282 2.46 10.39 7.12
N LEU A 283 3.15 11.26 6.36
CA LEU A 283 4.61 11.24 6.28
C LEU A 283 5.27 11.62 7.62
N ASP A 284 4.70 12.58 8.34
CA ASP A 284 5.20 13.03 9.65
C ASP A 284 4.92 11.98 10.74
N ILE A 285 3.77 11.31 10.72
CA ILE A 285 3.48 10.14 11.57
C ILE A 285 4.51 9.03 11.28
N ASN A 286 4.65 8.61 10.02
CA ASN A 286 5.61 7.56 9.65
C ASN A 286 7.04 7.91 10.13
N LYS A 287 7.43 9.19 10.02
CA LYS A 287 8.73 9.67 10.49
C LYS A 287 8.85 9.57 12.01
N ALA A 288 7.84 9.99 12.78
CA ALA A 288 7.85 9.94 14.24
C ALA A 288 7.93 8.49 14.77
N GLU A 289 7.08 7.59 14.26
CA GLU A 289 7.06 6.17 14.63
C GLU A 289 8.42 5.50 14.34
N PHE A 290 9.04 5.80 13.19
CA PHE A 290 10.38 5.28 12.88
C PHE A 290 11.49 5.95 13.71
N GLU A 291 11.31 7.19 14.20
CA GLU A 291 12.31 7.86 15.04
C GLU A 291 12.43 7.27 16.46
N GLU A 292 11.38 6.62 16.98
CA GLU A 292 11.41 5.88 18.25
C GLU A 292 12.17 4.53 18.17
N LEU A 293 12.16 3.85 17.01
CA LEU A 293 12.84 2.56 16.80
C LEU A 293 14.38 2.67 16.78
N ASP A 294 15.08 1.70 17.39
CA ASP A 294 16.54 1.55 17.26
C ASP A 294 16.99 1.42 15.79
N GLU A 295 18.22 1.84 15.45
CA GLU A 295 18.70 1.82 14.06
C GLU A 295 18.70 0.41 13.45
N ARG A 296 18.87 -0.66 14.24
CA ARG A 296 18.74 -2.05 13.74
C ARG A 296 17.30 -2.39 13.36
N GLN A 297 16.34 -2.04 14.21
CA GLN A 297 14.91 -2.28 13.97
C GLN A 297 14.41 -1.41 12.82
N ARG A 298 14.80 -0.13 12.79
CA ARG A 298 14.51 0.82 11.69
C ARG A 298 15.04 0.31 10.35
N SER A 299 16.27 -0.21 10.32
CA SER A 299 16.87 -0.80 9.11
C SER A 299 16.19 -2.08 8.64
N ALA A 300 15.51 -2.82 9.53
CA ALA A 300 14.72 -4.01 9.18
C ALA A 300 13.31 -3.65 8.66
N VAL A 301 12.70 -2.57 9.15
CA VAL A 301 11.32 -2.18 8.83
C VAL A 301 11.22 -1.12 7.72
N GLU A 302 11.96 0.00 7.82
CA GLU A 302 12.05 1.03 6.76
C GLU A 302 12.97 0.59 5.61
N GLY A 303 13.97 -0.25 5.92
CA GLY A 303 15.08 -0.54 5.01
C GLY A 303 16.10 0.61 4.97
N TYR A 304 16.84 0.72 3.87
CA TYR A 304 17.88 1.75 3.70
C TYR A 304 17.30 3.03 3.08
N LYS A 305 17.10 4.06 3.92
CA LYS A 305 16.60 5.37 3.51
C LYS A 305 17.45 6.04 2.41
N ALA A 306 16.77 6.69 1.46
CA ALA A 306 17.41 7.41 0.36
C ALA A 306 18.40 8.49 0.84
N GLY A 307 19.47 8.71 0.07
CA GLY A 307 20.52 9.70 0.36
C GLY A 307 21.71 9.17 1.16
N ARG A 308 21.60 8.00 1.82
CA ARG A 308 22.75 7.32 2.44
C ARG A 308 23.68 6.73 1.36
N TYR A 309 25.00 6.83 1.56
CA TYR A 309 25.98 6.12 0.72
C TYR A 309 26.03 4.64 1.12
N ALA A 310 26.01 3.73 0.13
CA ALA A 310 25.92 2.29 0.39
C ALA A 310 26.91 1.50 -0.48
N LYS A 311 27.49 0.43 0.10
CA LYS A 311 28.29 -0.57 -0.62
C LYS A 311 27.39 -1.77 -0.95
N LEU A 312 27.17 -2.00 -2.24
CA LEU A 312 26.43 -3.15 -2.73
C LEU A 312 27.40 -4.26 -3.18
N VAL A 313 27.10 -5.50 -2.81
CA VAL A 313 27.78 -6.70 -3.30
C VAL A 313 26.75 -7.53 -4.05
N ILE A 314 27.07 -7.95 -5.26
CA ILE A 314 26.17 -8.70 -6.15
C ILE A 314 26.92 -9.94 -6.63
N GLU A 315 26.37 -11.11 -6.35
CA GLU A 315 26.91 -12.40 -6.80
C GLU A 315 26.35 -12.79 -8.17
N GLY A 316 27.00 -13.74 -8.86
CA GLY A 316 26.55 -14.23 -10.17
C GLY A 316 26.68 -13.24 -11.34
N VAL A 317 27.39 -12.11 -11.17
CA VAL A 317 27.61 -11.13 -12.25
C VAL A 317 28.42 -11.76 -13.40
N PRO A 318 27.98 -11.68 -14.67
CA PRO A 318 28.70 -12.25 -15.80
C PRO A 318 30.09 -11.63 -16.00
N ALA A 319 31.12 -12.46 -16.20
CA ALA A 319 32.50 -12.00 -16.39
C ALA A 319 32.65 -10.99 -17.55
N GLU A 320 31.91 -11.16 -18.65
CA GLU A 320 31.89 -10.23 -19.79
C GLU A 320 31.55 -8.78 -19.39
N PHE A 321 30.74 -8.58 -18.34
CA PHE A 321 30.37 -7.25 -17.86
C PHE A 321 31.57 -6.56 -17.18
N VAL A 322 32.40 -7.33 -16.47
CA VAL A 322 33.62 -6.84 -15.81
C VAL A 322 34.70 -6.54 -16.86
N GLU A 323 34.95 -7.46 -17.79
CA GLU A 323 35.93 -7.29 -18.88
C GLU A 323 35.63 -6.08 -19.78
N LYS A 324 34.35 -5.85 -20.07
CA LYS A 324 33.88 -4.81 -21.02
C LYS A 324 33.36 -3.56 -20.29
N PHE A 325 33.61 -3.44 -18.98
CA PHE A 325 33.18 -2.29 -18.21
C PHE A 325 33.82 -1.00 -18.74
N SER A 326 33.03 0.06 -18.81
CA SER A 326 33.48 1.37 -19.28
C SER A 326 32.83 2.48 -18.47
N ALA A 327 33.63 3.20 -17.68
CA ALA A 327 33.19 4.31 -16.84
C ALA A 327 32.51 5.48 -17.59
N LYS A 328 32.54 5.48 -18.93
CA LYS A 328 31.78 6.41 -19.78
C LYS A 328 30.27 6.09 -19.85
N THR A 329 29.88 4.87 -19.48
CA THR A 329 28.49 4.42 -19.46
C THR A 329 28.04 4.31 -18.00
N PRO A 330 27.05 5.12 -17.55
CA PRO A 330 26.61 5.05 -16.16
C PRO A 330 25.92 3.73 -15.87
N LEU A 331 26.23 3.15 -14.70
CA LEU A 331 25.46 2.04 -14.14
C LEU A 331 24.26 2.60 -13.39
N ILE A 332 23.08 2.05 -13.66
CA ILE A 332 21.83 2.40 -12.99
C ILE A 332 21.29 1.10 -12.40
N LEU A 333 21.12 1.09 -11.08
CA LEU A 333 20.46 0.01 -10.34
C LEU A 333 19.06 0.49 -9.96
N GLY A 334 18.08 -0.40 -10.05
CA GLY A 334 16.69 -0.11 -9.72
C GLY A 334 16.08 -1.30 -9.00
N GLY A 335 15.37 -1.03 -7.90
CA GLY A 335 14.55 -2.04 -7.23
C GLY A 335 13.42 -2.49 -8.14
N LEU A 336 13.16 -3.79 -8.16
CA LEU A 336 12.04 -4.41 -8.87
C LEU A 336 10.94 -4.75 -7.86
N SER A 337 9.68 -4.48 -8.19
CA SER A 337 8.56 -4.99 -7.40
C SER A 337 8.35 -6.49 -7.64
N ALA A 338 7.79 -7.22 -6.67
CA ALA A 338 7.40 -8.64 -6.83
C ALA A 338 6.40 -8.89 -7.99
N THR A 339 5.76 -7.85 -8.53
CA THR A 339 4.99 -7.96 -9.77
C THR A 339 5.88 -7.85 -11.01
N GLU A 340 6.92 -7.01 -11.00
CA GLU A 340 7.81 -6.75 -12.15
C GLU A 340 8.74 -7.92 -12.50
N ASP A 341 8.95 -8.85 -11.59
CA ASP A 341 9.73 -10.05 -11.89
C ASP A 341 8.94 -11.11 -12.68
N ARG A 342 7.63 -11.20 -12.42
CA ARG A 342 6.73 -12.14 -13.12
C ARG A 342 6.55 -11.76 -14.59
N PHE A 343 6.35 -12.77 -15.44
CA PHE A 343 6.08 -12.61 -16.87
C PHE A 343 4.64 -12.96 -17.22
N GLY A 344 4.09 -12.31 -18.25
CA GLY A 344 2.79 -12.62 -18.83
C GLY A 344 2.50 -11.75 -20.05
N TYR A 345 1.23 -11.58 -20.41
CA TYR A 345 0.83 -10.71 -21.51
C TYR A 345 0.46 -9.32 -20.98
N VAL A 346 1.28 -8.33 -21.32
CA VAL A 346 1.00 -6.93 -21.03
C VAL A 346 0.18 -6.35 -22.18
N GLN A 347 -1.04 -5.90 -21.89
CA GLN A 347 -1.84 -5.13 -22.84
C GLN A 347 -1.49 -3.66 -22.71
N VAL A 348 -0.97 -3.09 -23.80
CA VAL A 348 -0.53 -1.70 -23.87
C VAL A 348 -1.38 -0.89 -24.85
N ARG A 349 -1.59 0.39 -24.55
CA ARG A 349 -2.16 1.37 -25.49
C ARG A 349 -1.03 2.16 -26.13
N MET A 350 -0.70 1.87 -27.39
CA MET A 350 0.41 2.53 -28.10
C MET A 350 -0.02 3.28 -29.37
N LYS A 351 0.84 4.21 -29.79
CA LYS A 351 0.71 4.98 -31.03
C LYS A 351 2.07 5.13 -31.70
N LYS A 352 2.12 5.02 -33.03
CA LYS A 352 3.32 5.31 -33.82
C LYS A 352 3.79 6.73 -33.51
N HIS A 353 5.09 6.92 -33.25
CA HIS A 353 5.60 8.26 -32.97
C HIS A 353 5.43 9.18 -34.19
N ARG A 354 5.08 10.46 -33.94
CA ARG A 354 4.69 11.42 -35.00
C ARG A 354 5.76 11.57 -36.07
N TRP A 355 7.03 11.58 -35.68
CA TRP A 355 8.19 11.73 -36.56
C TRP A 355 8.77 10.40 -37.09
N HIS A 356 8.22 9.25 -36.70
CA HIS A 356 8.71 7.96 -37.22
C HIS A 356 8.11 7.65 -38.60
N LYS A 357 8.99 7.50 -39.60
CA LYS A 357 8.61 7.44 -41.02
C LYS A 357 7.84 6.16 -41.40
N LYS A 358 8.25 5.00 -40.89
CA LYS A 358 7.63 3.70 -41.21
C LYS A 358 6.46 3.40 -40.28
N ILE A 359 5.40 2.76 -40.79
CA ILE A 359 4.38 2.12 -39.92
C ILE A 359 4.95 0.83 -39.32
N LEU A 360 4.52 0.48 -38.10
CA LEU A 360 4.96 -0.75 -37.45
C LEU A 360 4.02 -1.89 -37.83
N LYS A 361 4.57 -3.10 -37.94
CA LYS A 361 3.89 -4.32 -38.41
C LYS A 361 3.71 -5.30 -37.26
N THR A 362 2.59 -6.01 -37.24
CA THR A 362 2.33 -7.06 -36.25
C THR A 362 3.31 -8.24 -36.43
N ASN A 363 3.84 -8.76 -35.33
CA ASN A 363 4.89 -9.79 -35.29
C ASN A 363 6.21 -9.33 -35.95
N ASP A 364 6.50 -8.03 -35.88
CA ASP A 364 7.79 -7.43 -36.24
C ASP A 364 8.52 -7.10 -34.91
N PRO A 365 9.78 -7.52 -34.71
CA PRO A 365 10.42 -7.41 -33.39
C PRO A 365 10.72 -5.96 -33.04
N LEU A 366 10.30 -5.55 -31.84
CA LEU A 366 10.33 -4.17 -31.37
C LEU A 366 10.96 -4.14 -29.98
N ILE A 367 11.86 -3.18 -29.73
CA ILE A 367 12.54 -3.04 -28.44
C ILE A 367 11.70 -2.10 -27.56
N PHE A 368 11.24 -2.60 -26.42
CA PHE A 368 10.52 -1.84 -25.42
C PHE A 368 11.50 -1.37 -24.33
N SER A 369 11.34 -0.11 -23.92
CA SER A 369 11.89 0.43 -22.68
C SER A 369 10.69 0.71 -21.76
N LEU A 370 10.46 -0.21 -20.81
CA LEU A 370 9.28 -0.23 -19.93
C LEU A 370 9.78 -0.55 -18.51
N GLY A 371 9.57 0.38 -17.57
CA GLY A 371 10.28 0.36 -16.29
C GLY A 371 11.80 0.38 -16.50
N TRP A 372 12.53 -0.32 -15.62
CA TRP A 372 13.98 -0.52 -15.75
C TRP A 372 14.38 -1.45 -16.90
N ARG A 373 13.48 -2.34 -17.33
CA ARG A 373 13.79 -3.44 -18.25
C ARG A 373 13.74 -2.94 -19.72
N ARG A 374 14.83 -3.18 -20.46
CA ARG A 374 14.95 -2.92 -21.91
C ARG A 374 15.03 -4.26 -22.64
N PHE A 375 13.99 -4.64 -23.38
CA PHE A 375 13.85 -5.97 -23.96
C PHE A 375 13.21 -5.94 -25.36
N GLN A 376 13.53 -6.93 -26.19
CA GLN A 376 12.96 -7.09 -27.53
C GLN A 376 11.81 -8.11 -27.49
N THR A 377 10.66 -7.75 -28.04
CA THR A 377 9.47 -8.63 -28.10
C THR A 377 8.68 -8.38 -29.38
N MET A 378 7.74 -9.26 -29.72
CA MET A 378 6.97 -9.20 -30.97
C MET A 378 5.50 -8.80 -30.70
N PRO A 379 5.14 -7.51 -30.77
CA PRO A 379 3.78 -7.05 -30.47
C PRO A 379 2.72 -7.53 -31.46
N ILE A 380 1.57 -7.92 -30.91
CA ILE A 380 0.33 -8.17 -31.65
C ILE A 380 -0.57 -6.94 -31.56
N TYR A 381 -0.65 -6.15 -32.64
CA TYR A 381 -1.53 -4.98 -32.69
C TYR A 381 -2.99 -5.38 -32.84
N SER A 382 -3.88 -4.71 -32.10
CA SER A 382 -5.32 -4.95 -32.14
C SER A 382 -6.14 -3.66 -31.93
N THR A 383 -7.44 -3.75 -32.18
CA THR A 383 -8.40 -2.64 -31.99
C THR A 383 -9.76 -3.18 -31.60
N THR A 384 -10.47 -2.47 -30.72
CA THR A 384 -11.80 -2.84 -30.27
C THR A 384 -12.86 -2.59 -31.35
N ASP A 385 -13.43 -3.65 -31.92
CA ASP A 385 -14.48 -3.53 -32.95
C ASP A 385 -15.80 -3.11 -32.28
N SER A 386 -16.02 -1.79 -32.17
CA SER A 386 -17.11 -1.15 -31.40
C SER A 386 -17.23 -1.67 -29.95
N ARG A 387 -16.10 -1.79 -29.24
CA ARG A 387 -15.98 -2.39 -27.89
C ARG A 387 -16.42 -3.86 -27.76
N THR A 388 -16.77 -4.57 -28.86
CA THR A 388 -17.28 -5.96 -28.80
C THR A 388 -16.24 -7.07 -28.86
N ARG A 389 -15.02 -6.80 -29.36
CA ARG A 389 -13.92 -7.79 -29.50
C ARG A 389 -12.60 -7.09 -29.82
N ASN A 390 -11.47 -7.69 -29.43
CA ASN A 390 -10.14 -7.23 -29.82
C ASN A 390 -9.75 -7.82 -31.17
N ARG A 391 -9.99 -7.06 -32.25
CA ARG A 391 -9.67 -7.48 -33.62
C ARG A 391 -8.20 -7.20 -33.92
N MET A 392 -7.45 -8.23 -34.32
CA MET A 392 -6.07 -8.12 -34.79
C MET A 392 -5.95 -7.16 -35.99
N LEU A 393 -4.98 -6.26 -35.92
CA LEU A 393 -4.49 -5.43 -37.03
C LEU A 393 -3.24 -6.06 -37.65
N LYS A 394 -2.95 -5.70 -38.90
CA LYS A 394 -1.68 -6.05 -39.57
C LYS A 394 -0.56 -5.03 -39.31
N TYR A 395 -0.95 -3.79 -39.05
CA TYR A 395 -0.08 -2.63 -38.87
C TYR A 395 -0.68 -1.67 -37.86
N THR A 396 0.16 -0.85 -37.21
CA THR A 396 -0.29 0.30 -36.42
C THR A 396 -0.99 1.34 -37.30
N PRO A 397 -2.13 1.92 -36.88
CA PRO A 397 -2.66 3.14 -37.48
C PRO A 397 -1.65 4.29 -37.37
N GLU A 398 -1.62 5.19 -38.35
CA GLU A 398 -0.56 6.21 -38.43
C GLU A 398 -0.66 7.31 -37.38
N HIS A 399 -1.90 7.68 -37.00
CA HIS A 399 -2.20 8.82 -36.12
C HIS A 399 -3.17 8.49 -34.98
N MET A 400 -3.68 7.26 -34.92
CA MET A 400 -4.60 6.77 -33.86
C MET A 400 -3.84 5.90 -32.87
N HIS A 401 -4.33 5.80 -31.63
CA HIS A 401 -3.86 4.79 -30.69
C HIS A 401 -4.48 3.42 -31.04
N CYS A 402 -3.69 2.37 -30.91
CA CYS A 402 -4.12 0.99 -30.99
C CYS A 402 -3.72 0.25 -29.70
N PHE A 403 -4.37 -0.87 -29.44
CA PHE A 403 -3.87 -1.80 -28.44
C PHE A 403 -2.75 -2.62 -29.06
N ALA A 404 -1.77 -2.98 -28.24
CA ALA A 404 -0.85 -4.06 -28.55
C ALA A 404 -0.81 -5.01 -27.37
N THR A 405 -0.67 -6.29 -27.65
CA THR A 405 -0.33 -7.29 -26.64
C THR A 405 1.11 -7.73 -26.87
N VAL A 406 1.88 -7.82 -25.80
CA VAL A 406 3.26 -8.34 -25.79
C VAL A 406 3.42 -9.35 -24.66
N TYR A 407 4.18 -10.41 -24.90
CA TYR A 407 4.73 -11.21 -23.80
C TYR A 407 5.94 -10.45 -23.22
N ALA A 408 5.90 -10.17 -21.92
CA ALA A 408 6.80 -9.25 -21.24
C ALA A 408 6.74 -9.41 -19.69
N PRO A 409 7.69 -8.83 -18.94
CA PRO A 409 7.55 -8.61 -17.50
C PRO A 409 6.29 -7.80 -17.17
N LEU A 410 5.59 -8.16 -16.09
CA LEU A 410 4.33 -7.54 -15.69
C LEU A 410 4.59 -6.24 -14.93
N ILE A 411 4.22 -5.10 -15.52
CA ILE A 411 4.47 -3.76 -14.94
C ILE A 411 3.13 -3.07 -14.67
N ALA A 412 3.10 -2.19 -13.67
CA ALA A 412 1.88 -1.56 -13.18
C ALA A 412 1.07 -0.86 -14.30
N PRO A 413 -0.28 -0.92 -14.27
CA PRO A 413 -1.13 -0.16 -15.18
C PRO A 413 -0.82 1.35 -15.17
N ASN A 414 -1.12 2.02 -16.27
CA ASN A 414 -0.81 3.43 -16.54
C ASN A 414 0.68 3.82 -16.65
N THR A 415 1.63 2.94 -16.33
CA THR A 415 3.07 3.20 -16.57
C THR A 415 3.36 3.49 -18.04
N GLY A 416 4.07 4.58 -18.31
CA GLY A 416 4.47 5.00 -19.65
C GLY A 416 5.67 4.24 -20.19
N PHE A 417 5.76 4.09 -21.52
CA PHE A 417 6.89 3.44 -22.18
C PHE A 417 7.21 3.99 -23.58
N VAL A 418 8.41 3.66 -24.05
CA VAL A 418 8.95 4.05 -25.35
C VAL A 418 9.42 2.81 -26.11
N CYS A 419 9.08 2.71 -27.39
CA CYS A 419 9.54 1.65 -28.28
C CYS A 419 10.57 2.14 -29.29
N PHE A 420 11.55 1.30 -29.60
CA PHE A 420 12.61 1.53 -30.59
C PHE A 420 12.64 0.37 -31.60
N ASN A 421 12.95 0.68 -32.86
CA ASN A 421 13.10 -0.35 -33.90
C ASN A 421 14.53 -0.94 -33.90
N SER A 422 15.55 -0.08 -33.82
CA SER A 422 16.95 -0.45 -33.69
C SER A 422 17.73 0.66 -32.97
N PHE A 423 18.78 0.27 -32.23
CA PHE A 423 19.67 1.19 -31.54
C PHE A 423 20.87 1.66 -32.39
N SER A 424 21.13 1.07 -33.58
CA SER A 424 22.30 1.44 -34.41
C SER A 424 22.37 2.96 -34.66
N SER A 425 23.58 3.51 -34.48
CA SER A 425 23.92 4.91 -34.73
C SER A 425 23.91 5.27 -36.22
N GLU A 426 23.94 4.28 -37.11
CA GLU A 426 23.95 4.47 -38.58
C GLU A 426 22.60 4.93 -39.13
N ASN A 427 21.53 4.84 -38.33
CA ASN A 427 20.17 5.14 -38.78
C ASN A 427 19.95 6.66 -38.88
N PRO A 428 19.79 7.25 -40.09
CA PRO A 428 19.61 8.69 -40.28
C PRO A 428 18.18 9.17 -39.98
N GLY A 429 17.32 8.30 -39.42
CA GLY A 429 15.94 8.58 -39.07
C GLY A 429 15.70 8.68 -37.57
N PHE A 430 14.55 9.25 -37.21
CA PHE A 430 14.11 9.33 -35.81
C PHE A 430 13.92 7.93 -35.22
N ARG A 431 14.79 7.56 -34.24
CA ARG A 431 14.96 6.18 -33.73
C ARG A 431 13.80 5.66 -32.88
N ILE A 432 13.11 6.54 -32.14
CA ILE A 432 11.90 6.16 -31.38
C ILE A 432 10.77 5.88 -32.38
N ALA A 433 10.18 4.69 -32.24
CA ALA A 433 9.22 4.12 -33.18
C ALA A 433 7.77 4.32 -32.74
N ALA A 434 7.50 4.13 -31.45
CA ALA A 434 6.17 4.31 -30.84
C ALA A 434 6.31 4.74 -29.37
N THR A 435 5.22 5.29 -28.82
CA THR A 435 5.06 5.58 -27.39
C THR A 435 3.69 5.08 -26.92
N GLY A 436 3.54 4.81 -25.63
CA GLY A 436 2.29 4.32 -25.06
C GLY A 436 2.28 4.25 -23.54
N THR A 437 1.19 3.69 -23.00
CA THR A 437 1.02 3.36 -21.58
C THR A 437 0.53 1.92 -21.43
N VAL A 438 0.89 1.27 -20.31
CA VAL A 438 0.31 -0.01 -19.91
C VAL A 438 -1.17 0.18 -19.56
N LEU A 439 -2.02 -0.79 -19.89
CA LEU A 439 -3.46 -0.74 -19.64
C LEU A 439 -3.95 -1.92 -18.79
N SER A 440 -3.51 -3.15 -19.08
CA SER A 440 -3.75 -4.33 -18.24
C SER A 440 -2.58 -5.31 -18.30
N VAL A 441 -2.56 -6.23 -17.35
CA VAL A 441 -1.60 -7.32 -17.22
C VAL A 441 -2.38 -8.62 -17.02
N ASP A 442 -2.24 -9.55 -17.95
CA ASP A 442 -3.09 -10.74 -18.05
C ASP A 442 -2.25 -11.98 -18.41
N GLU A 443 -2.61 -13.18 -17.93
CA GLU A 443 -1.91 -14.42 -18.32
C GLU A 443 -2.35 -14.94 -19.71
N SER A 444 -3.52 -14.50 -20.20
CA SER A 444 -4.02 -14.86 -21.54
C SER A 444 -4.80 -13.70 -22.15
N THR A 445 -4.88 -13.63 -23.48
CA THR A 445 -5.62 -12.54 -24.16
C THR A 445 -6.44 -13.04 -25.34
N GLU A 446 -7.69 -12.59 -25.43
CA GLU A 446 -8.59 -12.94 -26.53
C GLU A 446 -8.42 -11.99 -27.73
N ILE A 447 -7.46 -12.27 -28.61
CA ILE A 447 -7.26 -11.54 -29.87
C ILE A 447 -7.85 -12.33 -31.03
N VAL A 448 -8.72 -11.72 -31.85
CA VAL A 448 -9.37 -12.40 -32.98
C VAL A 448 -8.97 -11.85 -34.35
N LYS A 449 -8.64 -12.76 -35.27
CA LYS A 449 -8.54 -12.47 -36.71
C LYS A 449 -9.92 -12.57 -37.36
N LYS A 450 -10.21 -11.64 -38.27
CA LYS A 450 -11.36 -11.77 -39.18
C LYS A 450 -11.01 -12.71 -40.32
N LEU A 451 -11.64 -13.88 -40.37
CA LEU A 451 -11.54 -14.82 -41.48
C LEU A 451 -12.76 -14.64 -42.41
N LYS A 452 -12.54 -14.72 -43.71
CA LYS A 452 -13.63 -14.84 -44.70
C LYS A 452 -13.50 -16.21 -45.37
N LEU A 453 -14.51 -17.06 -45.25
CA LEU A 453 -14.68 -18.18 -46.18
C LEU A 453 -15.45 -17.63 -47.38
N THR A 454 -15.00 -17.93 -48.60
CA THR A 454 -15.56 -17.39 -49.85
C THR A 454 -16.03 -18.52 -50.75
N GLY A 455 -17.22 -18.39 -51.34
CA GLY A 455 -17.75 -19.31 -52.32
C GLY A 455 -18.39 -18.58 -53.51
N THR A 456 -18.67 -19.34 -54.56
CA THR A 456 -19.33 -18.85 -55.77
C THR A 456 -20.67 -19.55 -55.98
N PRO A 457 -21.68 -18.89 -56.57
CA PRO A 457 -22.92 -19.55 -56.96
C PRO A 457 -22.68 -20.54 -58.10
N ASP A 458 -23.28 -21.72 -57.99
CA ASP A 458 -23.32 -22.74 -59.04
C ASP A 458 -24.63 -22.73 -59.80
N LYS A 459 -25.76 -22.59 -59.11
CA LYS A 459 -27.12 -22.53 -59.68
C LYS A 459 -28.02 -21.62 -58.86
N ILE A 460 -28.65 -20.65 -59.50
CA ILE A 460 -29.44 -19.57 -58.87
C ILE A 460 -30.92 -19.68 -59.26
N HIS A 461 -31.83 -19.54 -58.29
CA HIS A 461 -33.28 -19.55 -58.49
C HIS A 461 -33.85 -18.13 -58.25
N LYS A 462 -34.93 -17.99 -57.46
CA LYS A 462 -35.36 -16.69 -56.90
C LYS A 462 -34.53 -16.39 -55.64
N ASN A 463 -35.04 -16.78 -54.47
CA ASN A 463 -34.43 -16.53 -53.15
C ASN A 463 -33.55 -17.69 -52.66
N THR A 464 -33.17 -18.62 -53.54
CA THR A 464 -32.30 -19.77 -53.22
C THR A 464 -31.19 -19.94 -54.24
N ALA A 465 -30.01 -20.31 -53.75
CA ALA A 465 -28.88 -20.64 -54.59
C ALA A 465 -28.13 -21.87 -54.05
N PHE A 466 -27.52 -22.60 -54.97
CA PHE A 466 -26.52 -23.62 -54.68
C PHE A 466 -25.14 -23.00 -54.81
N ILE A 467 -24.27 -23.24 -53.84
CA ILE A 467 -22.98 -22.56 -53.68
C ILE A 467 -21.86 -23.60 -53.68
N LYS A 468 -20.75 -23.29 -54.34
CA LYS A 468 -19.55 -24.14 -54.47
C LYS A 468 -18.27 -23.44 -54.01
N GLY A 469 -17.29 -24.24 -53.60
CA GLY A 469 -15.92 -23.79 -53.31
C GLY A 469 -15.72 -23.00 -52.02
N MET A 470 -16.69 -23.00 -51.09
CA MET A 470 -16.51 -22.43 -49.74
C MET A 470 -16.07 -23.46 -48.70
N PHE A 471 -16.43 -24.73 -48.95
CA PHE A 471 -16.17 -25.89 -48.10
C PHE A 471 -15.77 -27.07 -49.00
N ASN A 472 -15.04 -28.04 -48.45
CA ASN A 472 -14.61 -29.23 -49.17
C ASN A 472 -15.52 -30.43 -48.88
N SER A 473 -16.01 -30.56 -47.65
CA SER A 473 -16.80 -31.72 -47.20
C SER A 473 -18.20 -31.35 -46.71
N SER A 474 -19.12 -32.32 -46.77
CA SER A 474 -20.47 -32.18 -46.21
C SER A 474 -20.48 -32.08 -44.68
N LEU A 475 -19.41 -32.54 -44.00
CA LEU A 475 -19.23 -32.42 -42.55
C LEU A 475 -18.89 -30.99 -42.13
N GLU A 476 -18.05 -30.29 -42.89
CA GLU A 476 -17.82 -28.84 -42.70
C GLU A 476 -19.13 -28.07 -42.83
N ILE A 477 -19.91 -28.36 -43.87
CA ILE A 477 -21.19 -27.68 -44.11
C ILE A 477 -22.17 -27.92 -42.98
N ALA A 478 -22.27 -29.15 -42.45
CA ALA A 478 -23.11 -29.45 -41.30
C ALA A 478 -22.72 -28.64 -40.05
N LYS A 479 -21.41 -28.44 -39.81
CA LYS A 479 -20.90 -27.59 -38.73
C LYS A 479 -21.24 -26.10 -38.91
N PHE A 480 -21.48 -25.66 -40.14
CA PHE A 480 -21.90 -24.29 -40.48
C PHE A 480 -23.37 -24.21 -40.94
N GLU A 481 -24.20 -25.23 -40.68
CA GLU A 481 -25.62 -25.18 -41.04
C GLU A 481 -26.33 -24.11 -40.19
N GLY A 482 -27.26 -23.36 -40.81
CA GLY A 482 -27.87 -22.19 -40.18
C GLY A 482 -26.99 -20.93 -40.08
N ALA A 483 -25.69 -20.99 -40.45
CA ALA A 483 -24.81 -19.83 -40.38
C ALA A 483 -25.23 -18.70 -41.34
N SER A 484 -24.97 -17.44 -40.93
CA SER A 484 -25.25 -16.26 -41.74
C SER A 484 -24.14 -15.97 -42.75
N ILE A 485 -24.54 -15.67 -43.98
CA ILE A 485 -23.66 -15.36 -45.12
C ILE A 485 -24.13 -14.06 -45.79
N LYS A 486 -23.25 -13.42 -46.57
CA LYS A 486 -23.55 -12.18 -47.27
C LYS A 486 -22.82 -12.12 -48.62
N THR A 487 -23.46 -11.55 -49.65
CA THR A 487 -22.79 -11.29 -50.94
C THR A 487 -21.95 -10.02 -50.88
N VAL A 488 -21.01 -9.85 -51.82
CA VAL A 488 -20.35 -8.55 -52.03
C VAL A 488 -21.37 -7.45 -52.33
N SER A 489 -22.41 -7.75 -53.10
CA SER A 489 -23.53 -6.84 -53.41
C SER A 489 -24.47 -6.53 -52.23
N GLY A 490 -24.20 -7.04 -51.03
CA GLY A 490 -24.88 -6.62 -49.80
C GLY A 490 -26.01 -7.53 -49.31
N ILE A 491 -26.53 -8.42 -50.15
CA ILE A 491 -27.68 -9.29 -49.87
C ILE A 491 -27.31 -10.28 -48.75
N ARG A 492 -28.13 -10.38 -47.68
CA ARG A 492 -27.92 -11.36 -46.60
C ARG A 492 -28.53 -12.71 -46.98
N GLY A 493 -28.01 -13.77 -46.38
CA GLY A 493 -28.52 -15.12 -46.54
C GLY A 493 -28.12 -16.06 -45.41
N GLN A 494 -28.58 -17.30 -45.51
CA GLN A 494 -28.35 -18.35 -44.52
C GLN A 494 -28.00 -19.68 -45.21
N ILE A 495 -27.02 -20.41 -44.67
CA ILE A 495 -26.74 -21.80 -45.03
C ILE A 495 -27.92 -22.67 -44.58
N LYS A 496 -28.48 -23.50 -45.48
CA LYS A 496 -29.70 -24.30 -45.19
C LYS A 496 -29.51 -25.81 -45.19
N ARG A 497 -28.63 -26.38 -46.03
CA ARG A 497 -28.24 -27.80 -45.99
C ARG A 497 -27.08 -28.11 -46.94
N ALA A 498 -26.24 -29.08 -46.59
CA ALA A 498 -25.31 -29.72 -47.53
C ALA A 498 -26.03 -30.42 -48.71
N LEU A 499 -25.34 -30.59 -49.84
CA LEU A 499 -25.76 -31.46 -50.94
C LEU A 499 -25.05 -32.82 -50.84
N SER A 500 -25.74 -33.89 -51.24
CA SER A 500 -25.13 -35.22 -51.32
C SER A 500 -24.18 -35.37 -52.50
N LYS A 501 -24.39 -34.62 -53.60
CA LYS A 501 -23.51 -34.54 -54.78
C LYS A 501 -23.64 -33.17 -55.47
N PRO A 502 -22.54 -32.55 -55.95
CA PRO A 502 -21.16 -32.85 -55.55
C PRO A 502 -20.92 -32.47 -54.08
N GLU A 503 -19.88 -33.04 -53.48
CA GLU A 503 -19.47 -32.71 -52.10
C GLU A 503 -18.89 -31.29 -52.02
N GLY A 504 -18.89 -30.69 -50.82
CA GLY A 504 -18.49 -29.30 -50.62
C GLY A 504 -19.53 -28.24 -51.06
N ASN A 505 -20.54 -28.64 -51.85
CA ASN A 505 -21.64 -27.76 -52.24
C ASN A 505 -22.78 -27.75 -51.22
N PHE A 506 -23.41 -26.59 -51.04
CA PHE A 506 -24.56 -26.41 -50.14
C PHE A 506 -25.67 -25.54 -50.75
N ARG A 507 -26.88 -25.69 -50.22
CA ARG A 507 -28.03 -24.83 -50.51
C ARG A 507 -28.09 -23.70 -49.50
N ALA A 508 -28.27 -22.49 -49.98
CA ALA A 508 -28.56 -21.31 -49.16
C ALA A 508 -29.84 -20.60 -49.60
N THR A 509 -30.42 -19.85 -48.67
CA THR A 509 -31.51 -18.88 -48.91
C THR A 509 -30.98 -17.46 -48.78
N PHE A 510 -31.42 -16.55 -49.64
CA PHE A 510 -31.05 -15.13 -49.64
C PHE A 510 -32.30 -14.25 -49.60
N GLU A 511 -32.14 -13.00 -49.13
CA GLU A 511 -33.22 -12.01 -49.09
C GLU A 511 -33.75 -11.67 -50.49
N ASP A 512 -32.86 -11.61 -51.49
CA ASP A 512 -33.18 -11.33 -52.89
C ASP A 512 -32.30 -12.19 -53.82
N LYS A 513 -32.58 -12.15 -55.13
CA LYS A 513 -31.91 -12.93 -56.17
C LYS A 513 -30.49 -12.41 -56.45
N ILE A 514 -29.50 -13.18 -55.99
CA ILE A 514 -28.07 -12.96 -56.27
C ILE A 514 -27.72 -13.14 -57.76
N LEU A 515 -26.56 -12.63 -58.18
CA LEU A 515 -26.04 -12.76 -59.55
C LEU A 515 -24.96 -13.86 -59.65
N TYR A 516 -24.71 -14.40 -60.84
CA TYR A 516 -23.63 -15.37 -61.06
C TYR A 516 -22.21 -14.78 -60.84
N SER A 517 -22.09 -13.46 -60.88
CA SER A 517 -20.87 -12.71 -60.56
C SER A 517 -20.70 -12.40 -59.06
N ASP A 518 -21.68 -12.69 -58.20
CA ASP A 518 -21.54 -12.44 -56.76
C ASP A 518 -20.54 -13.40 -56.12
N ILE A 519 -19.56 -12.84 -55.41
CA ILE A 519 -18.79 -13.61 -54.42
C ILE A 519 -19.58 -13.60 -53.12
N ILE A 520 -19.81 -14.79 -52.58
CA ILE A 520 -20.55 -15.02 -51.35
C ILE A 520 -19.53 -15.29 -50.24
N PHE A 521 -19.69 -14.66 -49.06
CA PHE A 521 -18.77 -14.89 -47.95
C PHE A 521 -19.44 -15.09 -46.60
N LEU A 522 -18.85 -15.97 -45.80
CA LEU A 522 -19.12 -16.17 -44.38
C LEU A 522 -18.05 -15.39 -43.58
N ARG A 523 -18.47 -14.53 -42.65
CA ARG A 523 -17.56 -13.79 -41.75
C ARG A 523 -17.34 -14.60 -40.47
N ALA A 524 -16.23 -15.33 -40.43
CA ALA A 524 -15.77 -16.02 -39.23
C ALA A 524 -14.79 -15.15 -38.43
N TRP A 525 -14.60 -15.52 -37.17
CA TRP A 525 -13.56 -14.98 -36.29
C TRP A 525 -12.72 -16.15 -35.79
N TYR A 526 -11.41 -16.02 -35.85
CA TYR A 526 -10.47 -17.06 -35.45
C TYR A 526 -9.54 -16.50 -34.36
N PRO A 527 -9.45 -17.12 -33.17
CA PRO A 527 -8.56 -16.65 -32.12
C PRO A 527 -7.09 -16.77 -32.54
N ILE A 528 -6.27 -15.83 -32.12
CA ILE A 528 -4.82 -15.81 -32.30
C ILE A 528 -4.20 -15.92 -30.91
N LYS A 529 -3.08 -16.65 -30.84
CA LYS A 529 -2.08 -16.56 -29.78
C LYS A 529 -0.84 -15.91 -30.39
#